data_AF-A0A966VM79-F1
#
_entry.id   AF-A0A966VM79-F1
#
_cell.length_a   1.000
_cell.length_b   1.000
_cell.length_c   1.000
_cell.angle_alpha   90.00
_cell.angle_beta   90.00
_cell.angle_gamma   90.00
#
_symmetry.space_group_name_H-M   'P 1'
#
loop_
_entity.id
_entity.type
_entity.pdbx_description
1 polymer ?
#
loop_
_entity_poly.entity_id
_entity_poly.type
_entity_poly.pdbx_seq_one_letter_code
_entity_poly.pdbx_strand_id
1 'polypeptide(L)'
;WLEAALAGDTVVMYMAWNDRHTLARRLMHAGKSPQTPVGLVESASLGGAVRLCTLEQLSLDQRELGLGPVCIIIGEVVSTVCEPVFAELPQGVDQGTFWEAANG
;
A
#
# COMPACT_ATOMS: atom_id res chain seq x y z
N TRP A 1 -10.35 -0.41 13.69
CA TRP A 1 -9.69 0.02 12.44
C TRP A 1 -10.65 0.77 11.53
N LEU A 2 -11.91 0.31 11.35
CA LEU A 2 -12.85 0.92 10.42
C LEU A 2 -13.15 2.40 10.73
N GLU A 3 -13.47 2.74 11.98
CA GLU A 3 -13.71 4.13 12.40
C GLU A 3 -12.48 5.02 12.16
N ALA A 4 -11.29 4.56 12.56
CA ALA A 4 -10.04 5.28 12.31
C ALA A 4 -9.78 5.47 10.80
N ALA A 5 -10.10 4.48 9.98
CA ALA A 5 -9.91 4.54 8.53
C ALA A 5 -10.93 5.44 7.81
N LEU A 6 -12.10 5.67 8.43
CA LEU A 6 -13.10 6.62 7.95
C LEU A 6 -12.76 8.05 8.38
N ALA A 7 -12.22 8.22 9.58
CA ALA A 7 -11.81 9.52 10.10
C ALA A 7 -10.51 10.05 9.46
N GLY A 8 -9.67 9.16 8.92
CA GLY A 8 -8.39 9.53 8.31
C GLY A 8 -8.51 9.93 6.83
N ASP A 9 -7.90 11.06 6.47
CA ASP A 9 -7.75 11.52 5.09
C ASP A 9 -6.90 10.57 4.24
N THR A 10 -5.85 10.01 4.85
CA THR A 10 -4.98 8.99 4.26
C THR A 10 -4.82 7.85 5.26
N VAL A 11 -4.94 6.63 4.77
CA VAL A 11 -4.83 5.42 5.60
C VAL A 11 -3.87 4.45 4.95
N VAL A 12 -2.90 3.97 5.73
CA VAL A 12 -1.97 2.91 5.29
C VAL A 12 -2.29 1.64 6.08
N MET A 13 -2.61 0.57 5.36
CA MET A 13 -2.92 -0.73 5.92
C MET A 13 -1.76 -1.69 5.63
N TYR A 14 -1.21 -2.24 6.70
CA TYR A 14 -0.20 -3.30 6.67
C TYR A 14 -0.87 -4.66 6.87
N MET A 15 -0.26 -5.72 6.31
CA MET A 15 -0.73 -7.11 6.46
C MET A 15 -2.19 -7.35 6.02
N ALA A 16 -2.75 -6.43 5.23
CA ALA A 16 -4.16 -6.45 4.85
C ALA A 16 -4.42 -7.04 3.46
N TRP A 17 -3.38 -7.53 2.77
CA TRP A 17 -3.49 -8.04 1.40
C TRP A 17 -4.47 -9.21 1.27
N ASN A 18 -4.40 -10.17 2.18
CA ASN A 18 -5.26 -11.34 2.17
C ASN A 18 -6.74 -10.99 2.43
N ASP A 19 -6.98 -9.94 3.22
CA ASP A 19 -8.32 -9.48 3.60
C ASP A 19 -8.83 -8.29 2.75
N ARG A 20 -8.07 -7.89 1.71
CA ARG A 20 -8.29 -6.66 0.93
C ARG A 20 -9.72 -6.51 0.42
N HIS A 21 -10.34 -7.60 -0.03
CA HIS A 21 -11.72 -7.61 -0.53
C HIS A 21 -12.73 -7.28 0.56
N THR A 22 -12.56 -7.88 1.73
CA THR A 22 -13.44 -7.64 2.88
C THR A 22 -13.22 -6.26 3.46
N LEU A 23 -11.96 -5.81 3.50
CA LEU A 23 -11.60 -4.46 3.90
C LEU A 23 -12.26 -3.40 3.02
N ALA A 24 -12.13 -3.52 1.70
CA ALA A 24 -12.69 -2.57 0.74
C ALA A 24 -14.22 -2.51 0.84
N ARG A 25 -14.89 -3.67 0.91
CA ARG A 25 -16.34 -3.75 1.08
C ARG A 25 -16.82 -3.11 2.38
N ARG A 26 -16.11 -3.33 3.49
CA ARG A 26 -16.48 -2.73 4.79
C ARG A 26 -16.33 -1.21 4.78
N LEU A 27 -15.28 -0.68 4.16
CA LEU A 27 -15.10 0.77 4.00
C LEU A 27 -16.20 1.39 3.14
N MET A 28 -16.54 0.77 2.01
CA MET A 28 -17.63 1.24 1.15
C MET A 28 -18.98 1.17 1.85
N HIS A 29 -19.27 0.07 2.55
CA HIS A 29 -20.51 -0.10 3.30
C HIS A 29 -20.66 0.94 4.42
N ALA A 30 -19.55 1.36 5.02
CA ALA A 30 -19.52 2.39 6.05
C ALA A 30 -19.49 3.83 5.50
N GLY A 31 -19.62 4.01 4.18
CA GLY A 31 -19.82 5.31 3.54
C GLY A 31 -18.61 5.89 2.82
N LYS A 32 -17.46 5.19 2.75
CA LYS A 32 -16.31 5.67 1.94
C LYS A 32 -16.62 5.49 0.45
N SER A 33 -16.24 6.46 -0.37
CA SER A 33 -16.58 6.46 -1.81
C SER A 33 -15.99 5.24 -2.53
N PRO A 34 -16.75 4.57 -3.42
CA PRO A 34 -16.21 3.50 -4.27
C PRO A 34 -15.06 3.98 -5.18
N GLN A 35 -15.07 5.27 -5.53
CA GLN A 35 -14.03 5.92 -6.35
C GLN A 35 -12.81 6.36 -5.55
N THR A 36 -12.78 6.16 -4.23
CA THR A 36 -11.62 6.53 -3.42
C THR A 36 -10.35 5.87 -3.98
N PRO A 37 -9.30 6.66 -4.29
CA PRO A 37 -8.04 6.17 -4.81
C PRO A 37 -7.33 5.23 -3.83
N VAL A 38 -6.72 4.18 -4.38
CA VAL A 38 -5.98 3.15 -3.65
C VAL A 38 -4.66 2.85 -4.34
N GLY A 39 -3.57 2.94 -3.58
CA GLY A 39 -2.23 2.55 -3.98
C GLY A 39 -1.83 1.24 -3.31
N LEU A 40 -1.26 0.32 -4.09
CA LEU A 40 -0.74 -0.95 -3.62
C LEU A 40 0.76 -0.95 -3.86
N VAL A 41 1.53 -1.06 -2.80
CA VAL A 41 2.99 -1.03 -2.85
C VAL A 41 3.52 -2.36 -2.33
N GLU A 42 4.08 -3.16 -3.23
CA GLU A 42 4.78 -4.40 -2.87
C GLU A 42 6.23 -4.09 -2.49
N SER A 43 6.73 -4.73 -1.43
CA SER A 43 8.12 -4.60 -0.99
C SER A 43 8.56 -3.13 -0.90
N ALA A 44 7.77 -2.34 -0.17
CA ALA A 44 8.02 -0.92 0.03
C ALA A 44 9.51 -0.69 0.42
N SER A 45 10.12 0.33 -0.20
CA SER A 45 11.56 0.67 -0.09
C SER A 45 12.54 -0.17 -0.91
N LEU A 46 12.11 -1.24 -1.60
CA LEU A 46 12.98 -2.06 -2.47
C LEU A 46 12.72 -1.83 -3.98
N GLY A 47 12.10 -0.72 -4.35
CA GLY A 47 11.72 -0.44 -5.75
C GLY A 47 10.68 -1.42 -6.31
N GLY A 48 9.89 -2.05 -5.43
CA GLY A 48 8.87 -3.01 -5.83
C GLY A 48 7.72 -2.38 -6.62
N ALA A 49 6.82 -3.24 -7.12
CA ALA A 49 5.73 -2.81 -7.98
C ALA A 49 4.75 -1.89 -7.25
N VAL A 50 4.38 -0.80 -7.91
CA VAL A 50 3.29 0.09 -7.49
C VAL A 50 2.11 -0.13 -8.43
N ARG A 51 0.92 -0.34 -7.86
CA ARG A 51 -0.32 -0.44 -8.62
C ARG A 51 -1.37 0.51 -8.05
N LEU A 52 -2.00 1.27 -8.95
CA LEU A 52 -3.09 2.18 -8.61
C LEU A 52 -4.43 1.58 -9.02
N CYS A 53 -5.43 1.74 -8.18
CA CYS A 53 -6.81 1.31 -8.42
C CYS A 53 -7.77 2.15 -7.57
N THR A 54 -9.08 1.90 -7.70
CA THR A 54 -10.10 2.44 -6.81
C THR A 54 -10.48 1.44 -5.73
N LEU A 55 -11.17 1.91 -4.69
CA LEU A 55 -11.68 1.06 -3.61
C LEU A 55 -12.66 -0.01 -4.14
N GLU A 56 -13.49 0.33 -5.13
CA GLU A 56 -14.36 -0.62 -5.82
C GLU A 56 -13.55 -1.70 -6.56
N GLN A 57 -12.55 -1.28 -7.32
CA GLN A 57 -11.68 -2.21 -8.06
C GLN A 57 -10.94 -3.15 -7.10
N LEU A 58 -10.40 -2.64 -5.99
CA LEU A 58 -9.75 -3.46 -4.96
C LEU A 58 -10.72 -4.52 -4.41
N SER A 59 -12.00 -4.19 -4.25
CA SER A 59 -13.01 -5.13 -3.74
C SER A 59 -13.24 -6.33 -4.67
N LEU A 60 -12.95 -6.19 -5.96
CA LEU A 60 -13.16 -7.21 -7.00
C LEU A 60 -11.83 -7.82 -7.51
N ASP A 61 -10.68 -7.34 -7.04
CA ASP A 61 -9.39 -7.64 -7.65
C ASP A 61 -8.86 -9.05 -7.35
N GLN A 62 -8.98 -9.94 -8.33
CA GLN A 62 -8.51 -11.33 -8.24
C GLN A 62 -7.03 -11.49 -8.60
N ARG A 63 -6.33 -10.40 -8.97
CA ARG A 63 -4.90 -10.46 -9.31
C ARG A 63 -4.08 -10.58 -8.03
N GLU A 64 -3.29 -11.62 -7.93
CA GLU A 64 -2.25 -11.69 -6.93
C GLU A 64 -1.14 -10.68 -7.26
N LEU A 65 -0.67 -9.97 -6.22
CA LEU A 65 0.65 -9.36 -6.25
C LEU A 65 1.68 -10.45 -5.91
N GLY A 66 2.98 -10.15 -6.04
CA GLY A 66 3.99 -11.15 -5.72
C GLY A 66 3.92 -11.62 -4.27
N LEU A 67 4.80 -12.58 -3.92
CA LEU A 67 4.86 -13.17 -2.58
C LEU A 67 5.38 -12.20 -1.50
N GLY A 68 5.72 -10.95 -1.87
CA GLY A 68 6.26 -9.96 -0.96
C GLY A 68 5.20 -9.27 -0.09
N PRO A 69 5.63 -8.56 0.97
CA PRO A 69 4.72 -7.78 1.80
C PRO A 69 4.10 -6.63 0.99
N VAL A 70 2.79 -6.45 1.12
CA VAL A 70 2.04 -5.38 0.42
C VAL A 70 1.47 -4.38 1.43
N CYS A 71 1.71 -3.10 1.16
CA CYS A 71 1.05 -1.99 1.84
C CYS A 71 -0.10 -1.48 0.98
N ILE A 72 -1.27 -1.27 1.59
CA ILE A 72 -2.45 -0.69 0.93
C ILE A 72 -2.63 0.73 1.43
N ILE A 73 -2.51 1.72 0.56
CA ILE A 73 -2.66 3.14 0.84
C ILE A 73 -4.01 3.59 0.28
N ILE A 74 -4.86 4.22 1.09
CA ILE A 74 -6.23 4.62 0.72
C ILE A 74 -6.39 6.11 0.98
N GLY A 75 -6.80 6.87 -0.03
CA GLY A 75 -7.09 8.30 0.08
C GLY A 75 -6.64 9.11 -1.13
N GLU A 76 -7.11 10.35 -1.21
CA GLU A 76 -6.87 11.25 -2.35
C GLU A 76 -5.38 11.55 -2.59
N VAL A 77 -4.52 11.39 -1.59
CA VAL A 77 -3.06 11.52 -1.75
C VAL A 77 -2.52 10.62 -2.86
N VAL A 78 -3.15 9.47 -3.10
CA VAL A 78 -2.77 8.51 -4.16
C VAL A 78 -3.03 9.06 -5.56
N SER A 79 -3.98 9.98 -5.74
CA SER A 79 -4.21 10.66 -7.02
C SER A 79 -3.05 11.60 -7.40
N THR A 80 -2.20 11.96 -6.44
CA THR A 80 -1.12 12.95 -6.59
C THR A 80 0.22 12.32 -6.96
N VAL A 81 0.25 11.04 -7.36
CA VAL A 81 1.51 10.37 -7.75
C VAL A 81 2.03 10.98 -9.05
N CYS A 82 2.81 12.06 -8.89
CA CYS A 82 3.79 12.53 -9.85
C CYS A 82 4.91 11.47 -9.91
N GLU A 83 5.58 11.34 -11.06
CA GLU A 83 6.56 10.29 -11.38
C GLU A 83 7.37 9.71 -10.19
N PRO A 84 7.68 8.40 -10.18
CA PRO A 84 8.45 7.79 -9.10
C PRO A 84 9.80 8.49 -8.94
N VAL A 85 9.94 9.29 -7.88
CA VAL A 85 11.24 9.78 -7.38
C VAL A 85 11.95 8.64 -6.64
N PHE A 86 12.23 7.57 -7.38
CA PHE A 86 13.13 6.48 -6.96
C PHE A 86 14.23 6.24 -7.99
N ALA A 87 14.44 7.20 -8.92
CA ALA A 87 15.66 7.26 -9.68
C ALA A 87 16.81 7.52 -8.69
N GLU A 88 17.60 6.48 -8.44
CA GLU A 88 18.82 6.46 -7.62
C GLU A 88 18.63 6.21 -6.11
N LEU A 89 18.17 5.00 -5.76
CA LEU A 89 18.76 4.35 -4.59
C LEU A 89 20.16 3.85 -5.00
N PRO A 90 21.25 4.26 -4.30
CA PRO A 90 22.57 3.72 -4.60
C PRO A 90 22.54 2.20 -4.47
N GLN A 91 22.84 1.51 -5.57
CA GLN A 91 23.01 0.06 -5.56
C GLN A 91 24.23 -0.26 -4.70
N GLY A 92 24.03 -0.63 -3.44
CA GLY A 92 25.14 -0.97 -2.57
C GLY A 92 24.89 -1.02 -1.07
N VAL A 93 23.66 -1.15 -0.58
CA VAL A 93 23.48 -1.56 0.83
C VAL A 93 23.58 -3.08 0.89
N ASP A 94 24.80 -3.58 1.10
CA ASP A 94 25.02 -4.97 1.46
C ASP A 94 24.37 -5.24 2.82
N GLN A 95 23.29 -6.02 2.79
CA GLN A 95 22.42 -6.37 3.93
C GLN A 95 23.20 -7.00 5.10
N GLY A 96 24.41 -7.52 4.88
CA GLY A 96 25.25 -8.05 5.95
C GLY A 96 25.70 -6.97 6.96
N THR A 97 25.94 -5.74 6.53
CA THR A 97 26.52 -4.70 7.39
C THR A 97 25.51 -3.94 8.24
N PHE A 98 24.24 -3.88 7.82
CA PHE A 98 23.22 -3.14 8.56
C PHE A 98 22.81 -3.85 9.86
N TRP A 99 22.80 -5.19 9.89
CA TRP A 99 22.44 -5.96 11.08
C TRP A 99 23.54 -6.01 12.15
N GLU A 100 24.82 -5.97 11.75
CA GLU A 100 25.96 -5.95 12.68
C GLU A 100 26.14 -4.60 13.38
N ALA A 101 25.92 -3.47 12.69
CA ALA A 101 26.06 -2.14 13.29
C ALA A 101 24.97 -1.79 14.32
N ALA A 102 23.80 -2.41 14.23
CA ALA A 102 22.68 -2.16 15.15
C ALA A 102 22.76 -2.96 16.46
N ASN A 103 23.60 -3.99 16.52
CA ASN A 103 23.70 -4.92 17.66
C ASN A 103 25.15 -5.08 18.18
N GLY A 104 26.05 -4.17 17.81
CA GLY A 104 27.45 -4.12 18.26
C GLY A 104 27.70 -3.11 19.36
#